data_AF-A0A4P7F9D5-F1
#
_entry.id   AF-A0A4P7F9D5-F1
#
_cell.length_a   1.000
_cell.length_b   1.000
_cell.length_c   1.000
_cell.angle_alpha   90.00
_cell.angle_beta   90.00
_cell.angle_gamma   90.00
#
_symmetry.space_group_name_H-M   'P 1'
#
loop_
_entity.id
_entity.type
_entity.pdbx_description
1 polymer ?
#
loop_
_entity_poly.entity_id
_entity_poly.type
_entity_poly.pdbx_seq_one_letter_code
_entity_poly.pdbx_strand_id
1 'polypeptide(L)'
;MLSAKQEAALMDDIKAFNPPNVSDDEHIIRRLGWAVIRQWASLPDKLKAHIAEQAVFIDDKYKTVQLREQIAAFIRKHAGDK
;
A
#
# COMPACT_ATOMS: atom_id res chain seq x y z
N MET A 1 -13.44 11.91 -14.26
CA MET A 1 -13.55 11.93 -12.78
C MET A 1 -14.55 10.86 -12.38
N LEU A 2 -14.20 9.96 -11.46
CA LEU A 2 -15.15 8.95 -10.95
C LEU A 2 -16.17 9.61 -10.02
N SER A 3 -17.36 9.03 -9.90
CA SER A 3 -18.46 9.57 -9.08
C SER A 3 -18.20 9.39 -7.58
N ALA A 4 -18.67 10.33 -6.75
CA ALA A 4 -18.62 10.28 -5.28
C ALA A 4 -19.16 8.96 -4.68
N LYS A 5 -20.09 8.28 -5.39
CA LYS A 5 -20.61 6.95 -4.99
C LYS A 5 -19.62 5.81 -5.25
N GLN A 6 -18.89 5.87 -6.37
CA GLN A 6 -17.81 4.95 -6.69
C GLN A 6 -16.60 5.19 -5.77
N GLU A 7 -16.46 6.42 -5.31
CA GLU A 7 -15.46 6.82 -4.34
C GLU A 7 -15.73 6.28 -2.92
N ALA A 8 -16.98 6.28 -2.45
CA ALA A 8 -17.33 5.69 -1.16
C ALA A 8 -17.10 4.17 -1.15
N ALA A 9 -17.45 3.48 -2.24
CA ALA A 9 -17.27 2.03 -2.37
C ALA A 9 -15.80 1.57 -2.27
N LEU A 10 -14.84 2.37 -2.75
CA LEU A 10 -13.41 2.01 -2.70
C LEU A 10 -12.83 2.02 -1.26
N MET A 11 -13.44 2.78 -0.34
CA MET A 11 -12.96 2.89 1.05
C MET A 11 -13.68 1.92 2.00
N ASP A 12 -14.87 1.45 1.64
CA ASP A 12 -15.66 0.47 2.41
C ASP A 12 -15.12 -0.97 2.30
N ASP A 13 -14.19 -1.23 1.38
CA ASP A 13 -13.69 -2.58 1.06
C ASP A 13 -12.28 -2.90 1.57
N ILE A 14 -11.68 -2.04 2.39
CA ILE A 14 -10.37 -2.33 2.99
C ILE A 14 -10.55 -3.40 4.06
N LYS A 15 -10.25 -4.65 3.68
CA LYS A 15 -10.37 -5.84 4.51
C LYS A 15 -8.99 -6.40 4.79
N ALA A 16 -8.86 -7.08 5.94
CA ALA A 16 -7.71 -7.91 6.22
C ALA A 16 -7.47 -8.86 5.04
N PHE A 17 -6.28 -8.80 4.47
CA PHE A 17 -5.87 -9.67 3.38
C PHE A 17 -4.75 -10.57 3.91
N ASN A 18 -5.02 -11.87 3.94
CA ASN A 18 -3.97 -12.84 4.22
C ASN A 18 -3.39 -13.30 2.87
N PRO A 19 -2.20 -12.80 2.47
CA PRO A 19 -1.59 -13.19 1.22
C PRO A 19 -1.33 -14.71 1.21
N PRO A 20 -1.47 -15.38 0.05
CA PRO A 20 -1.03 -16.76 -0.06
C PRO A 20 0.47 -16.86 0.25
N ASN A 21 0.90 -18.03 0.71
CA ASN A 21 2.33 -18.27 0.88
C ASN A 21 3.01 -18.26 -0.50
N VAL A 22 3.88 -17.27 -0.70
CA VAL A 22 4.55 -16.95 -1.96
C VAL A 22 6.06 -16.87 -1.75
N SER A 23 6.63 -17.72 -0.89
CA SER A 23 8.06 -17.68 -0.52
C SER A 23 9.00 -17.57 -1.72
N ASP A 24 8.70 -18.30 -2.79
CA ASP A 24 9.54 -18.35 -3.99
C ASP A 24 9.38 -17.07 -4.85
N ASP A 25 8.21 -16.43 -4.76
CA ASP A 25 7.82 -15.24 -5.51
C ASP A 25 7.93 -13.93 -4.71
N GLU A 26 8.41 -13.96 -3.46
CA GLU A 26 8.62 -12.76 -2.61
C GLU A 26 9.44 -11.69 -3.38
N HIS A 27 10.38 -12.14 -4.20
CA HIS A 27 11.21 -11.29 -5.02
C HIS A 27 10.42 -10.52 -6.10
N ILE A 28 9.32 -11.09 -6.63
CA ILE A 28 8.42 -10.45 -7.59
C ILE A 28 7.61 -9.37 -6.88
N ILE A 29 7.02 -9.69 -5.73
CA ILE A 29 6.24 -8.73 -4.92
C ILE A 29 7.09 -7.54 -4.52
N ARG A 30 8.34 -7.79 -4.09
CA ARG A 30 9.31 -6.73 -3.78
C ARG A 30 9.58 -5.83 -4.99
N ARG A 31 9.78 -6.39 -6.20
CA ARG A 31 9.99 -5.60 -7.43
C ARG A 31 8.77 -4.74 -7.77
N LEU A 32 7.57 -5.32 -7.66
CA LEU A 32 6.31 -4.60 -7.89
C LEU A 32 6.09 -3.48 -6.87
N GLY A 33 6.35 -3.74 -5.59
CA GLY A 33 6.28 -2.73 -4.53
C GLY A 33 7.21 -1.55 -4.81
N TRP A 34 8.45 -1.80 -5.20
CA TRP A 34 9.37 -0.73 -5.61
C TRP A 34 8.89 0.06 -6.84
N ALA A 35 8.30 -0.61 -7.84
CA ALA A 35 7.73 0.07 -8.99
C ALA A 35 6.58 1.03 -8.60
N VAL A 36 5.73 0.62 -7.65
CA VAL A 36 4.69 1.47 -7.07
C VAL A 36 5.30 2.67 -6.33
N ILE A 37 6.31 2.44 -5.48
CA ILE A 37 6.99 3.52 -4.73
C ILE A 37 7.65 4.53 -5.67
N ARG A 38 8.22 4.09 -6.79
CA ARG A 38 8.81 4.97 -7.82
C ARG A 38 7.80 5.87 -8.52
N GLN A 39 6.55 5.43 -8.60
CA GLN A 39 5.45 6.19 -9.20
C GLN A 39 4.68 7.00 -8.16
N TRP A 40 5.01 6.88 -6.87
CA TRP A 40 4.15 7.29 -5.77
C TRP A 40 3.70 8.75 -5.85
N ALA A 41 4.60 9.69 -6.18
CA ALA A 41 4.26 11.10 -6.32
C ALA A 41 3.20 11.38 -7.41
N SER A 42 3.16 10.56 -8.47
CA SER A 42 2.23 10.70 -9.60
C SER A 42 0.88 10.03 -9.37
N LEU A 43 0.74 9.23 -8.32
CA LEU A 43 -0.53 8.58 -8.00
C LEU A 43 -1.54 9.62 -7.50
N PRO A 44 -2.85 9.43 -7.71
CA PRO A 44 -3.88 10.22 -7.03
C PRO A 44 -3.80 10.03 -5.52
N ASP A 45 -3.98 11.08 -4.73
CA ASP A 45 -3.83 11.03 -3.27
C ASP A 45 -4.74 9.99 -2.60
N LYS A 46 -5.94 9.80 -3.17
CA LYS A 46 -6.86 8.75 -2.70
C LYS A 46 -6.29 7.34 -2.90
N LEU A 47 -5.64 7.09 -4.03
CA LEU A 47 -5.01 5.81 -4.30
C LEU A 47 -3.80 5.59 -3.37
N LYS A 48 -3.02 6.64 -3.11
CA LYS A 48 -1.94 6.60 -2.10
C LYS A 48 -2.48 6.20 -0.73
N ALA A 49 -3.57 6.85 -0.29
CA ALA A 49 -4.23 6.56 0.97
C ALA A 49 -4.74 5.11 1.03
N HIS A 50 -5.42 4.64 -0.02
CA HIS A 50 -5.93 3.27 -0.10
C HIS A 50 -4.81 2.22 -0.08
N ILE A 51 -3.72 2.42 -0.84
CA ILE A 51 -2.57 1.50 -0.83
C ILE A 51 -1.90 1.47 0.54
N ALA A 52 -1.69 2.64 1.16
CA ALA A 52 -1.05 2.73 2.48
C ALA A 52 -1.91 2.07 3.57
N GLU A 53 -3.23 2.27 3.52
CA GLU A 53 -4.17 1.65 4.45
C GLU A 53 -4.23 0.13 4.23
N GLN A 54 -4.38 -0.34 2.99
CA GLN A 54 -4.38 -1.76 2.68
C GLN A 54 -3.09 -2.45 3.14
N ALA A 55 -1.93 -1.81 2.99
CA ALA A 55 -0.65 -2.34 3.44
C ALA A 55 -0.58 -2.56 4.97
N VAL A 56 -1.35 -1.84 5.78
CA VAL A 56 -1.47 -2.08 7.23
C VAL A 56 -2.30 -3.34 7.53
N PHE A 57 -3.23 -3.70 6.64
CA PHE A 57 -4.14 -4.84 6.80
C PHE A 57 -3.66 -6.13 6.10
N ILE A 58 -2.54 -6.07 5.38
CA ILE A 58 -1.89 -7.26 4.82
C ILE A 58 -1.17 -8.01 5.94
N ASP A 59 -1.49 -9.29 6.12
CA ASP A 59 -0.79 -10.13 7.08
C ASP A 59 0.66 -10.38 6.63
N ASP A 60 1.61 -10.25 7.55
CA ASP A 60 3.04 -10.45 7.32
C ASP A 60 3.67 -11.12 8.55
N LYS A 61 4.80 -11.80 8.32
CA LYS A 61 5.60 -12.45 9.36
C LYS A 61 6.10 -11.48 10.43
N TYR A 62 6.32 -10.21 10.09
CA TYR A 62 6.81 -9.19 11.02
C TYR A 62 5.65 -8.37 11.62
N LYS A 63 5.24 -8.74 12.83
CA LYS A 63 4.25 -7.97 13.59
C LYS A 63 4.90 -6.76 14.25
N THR A 64 4.29 -5.59 14.08
CA THR A 64 4.76 -4.32 14.67
C THR A 64 3.58 -3.46 15.09
N VAL A 65 3.69 -2.81 16.25
CA VAL A 65 2.63 -2.00 16.86
C VAL A 65 2.47 -0.64 16.14
N GLN A 66 3.47 -0.22 15.38
CA GLN A 66 3.53 1.09 14.70
C GLN A 66 3.66 0.95 13.17
N LEU A 67 3.01 -0.08 12.59
CA LEU A 67 3.16 -0.42 11.17
C LEU A 67 2.77 0.76 10.26
N ARG A 68 1.70 1.47 10.62
CA ARG A 68 1.21 2.64 9.88
C ARG A 68 2.28 3.74 9.80
N GLU A 69 2.89 4.09 10.92
CA GLU A 69 3.93 5.11 10.99
C GLU A 69 5.19 4.68 10.24
N GLN A 70 5.55 3.40 10.33
CA GLN A 70 6.68 2.82 9.60
C GLN A 70 6.47 2.87 8.08
N ILE A 71 5.28 2.49 7.59
CA ILE A 71 4.91 2.59 6.18
C ILE A 71 4.97 4.06 5.71
N ALA A 72 4.38 4.98 6.48
CA ALA A 72 4.40 6.40 6.14
C ALA A 72 5.83 6.97 6.11
N ALA A 73 6.69 6.56 7.05
CA ALA A 73 8.11 6.95 7.07
C ALA A 73 8.88 6.35 5.88
N PHE A 74 8.65 5.08 5.56
CA PHE A 74 9.25 4.40 4.41
C PHE A 74 8.88 5.10 3.10
N ILE A 75 7.60 5.38 2.90
CA ILE A 75 7.12 6.11 1.72
C ILE A 75 7.78 7.48 1.65
N ARG A 76 7.73 8.31 2.71
CA ARG A 76 8.36 9.64 2.70
C ARG A 76 9.86 9.58 2.35
N LYS A 77 10.57 8.56 2.84
CA LYS A 77 12.00 8.38 2.60
C LYS A 77 12.32 7.97 1.16
N HIS A 78 11.45 7.17 0.52
CA HIS A 78 11.77 6.48 -0.74
C HIS A 78 10.95 6.93 -1.95
N ALA A 79 9.79 7.53 -1.73
CA ALA A 79 8.94 8.16 -2.74
C ALA A 79 9.37 9.59 -3.11
N GLY A 80 10.44 10.09 -2.46
CA GLY A 80 10.88 11.48 -2.42
C GLY A 80 10.68 12.28 -3.70
N ASP A 81 10.11 13.47 -3.47
CA ASP A 81 9.77 14.54 -4.41
C ASP A 81 10.71 14.60 -5.61
N LYS A 82 10.13 14.47 -6.81
CA LYS A 82 10.73 15.12 -7.97
C LYS A 82 10.40 16.60 -7.93
#